data_AF-A0A961M934-F1
#
_entry.id   AF-A0A961M934-F1
#
_cell.length_a   1.000
_cell.length_b   1.000
_cell.length_c   1.000
_cell.angle_alpha   90.00
_cell.angle_beta   90.00
_cell.angle_gamma   90.00
#
_symmetry.space_group_name_H-M   'P 1'
#
loop_
_entity.id
_entity.type
_entity.pdbx_description
1 polymer ?
#
loop_
_entity_poly.entity_id
_entity_poly.type
_entity_poly.pdbx_seq_one_letter_code
_entity_poly.pdbx_strand_id
1 'polypeptide(L)'
;MTQLRLLPLLFVAACTWGRTPEPPPPPPEPTEQERIVAECQLLDLAAERMTAHEIAVQEGLHEGCPGVTARDTRPLADQTAALRIASGAGLPPGVPAGGRAEVVFRRMITRGVPVEIAYSLAQTPVFRDAVR
;
A
#
# COMPACT_ATOMS: atom_id res chain seq x y z
N MET A 1 41.91 -38.74 -61.70
CA MET A 1 41.50 -39.42 -60.45
C MET A 1 41.66 -38.37 -59.35
N THR A 2 40.66 -37.83 -58.65
CA THR A 2 39.32 -38.30 -58.31
C THR A 2 38.50 -37.10 -57.82
N GLN A 3 37.22 -37.05 -58.16
CA GLN A 3 36.21 -36.08 -57.71
C GLN A 3 35.99 -36.10 -56.19
N LEU A 4 35.47 -35.01 -55.59
CA LEU A 4 34.47 -35.05 -54.50
C LEU A 4 33.87 -33.63 -54.33
N ARG A 5 32.71 -33.35 -54.96
CA ARG A 5 31.34 -33.35 -54.40
C ARG A 5 30.95 -32.09 -53.61
N LEU A 6 30.16 -31.26 -54.30
CA LEU A 6 29.24 -30.26 -53.75
C LEU A 6 28.27 -30.88 -52.73
N LEU A 7 27.97 -30.12 -51.68
CA LEU A 7 26.75 -30.25 -50.89
C LEU A 7 26.25 -28.83 -50.55
N PRO A 8 25.11 -28.37 -51.10
CA PRO A 8 24.52 -27.11 -50.73
C PRO A 8 23.72 -27.32 -49.43
N LEU A 9 24.17 -26.70 -48.35
CA LEU A 9 23.40 -26.58 -47.12
C LEU A 9 22.19 -25.67 -47.37
N LEU A 10 21.04 -26.29 -47.60
CA LEU A 10 19.72 -25.68 -47.54
C LEU A 10 19.42 -25.30 -46.07
N PHE A 11 19.75 -24.07 -45.69
CA PHE A 11 19.22 -23.45 -44.47
C PHE A 11 17.74 -23.09 -44.69
N VAL A 12 16.85 -23.97 -44.25
CA VAL A 12 15.42 -23.69 -44.16
C VAL A 12 15.22 -22.74 -42.99
N ALA A 13 15.17 -21.43 -43.28
CA ALA A 13 14.73 -20.41 -42.35
C ALA A 13 13.22 -20.56 -42.13
N ALA A 14 12.84 -21.39 -41.16
CA ALA A 14 11.50 -21.43 -40.63
C ALA A 14 11.24 -20.14 -39.84
N CYS A 15 10.64 -19.15 -40.49
CA CYS A 15 10.00 -18.02 -39.81
C CYS A 15 8.81 -18.54 -39.01
N THR A 16 9.07 -19.06 -37.81
CA THR A 16 8.02 -19.22 -36.81
C THR A 16 7.58 -17.81 -36.41
N TRP A 17 6.47 -17.36 -37.01
CA TRP A 17 5.71 -16.21 -36.51
C TRP A 17 5.29 -16.53 -35.08
N GLY A 18 6.15 -16.15 -34.13
CA GLY A 18 5.92 -16.26 -32.71
C GLY A 18 4.72 -15.39 -32.38
N ARG A 19 3.60 -16.03 -32.09
CA ARG A 19 2.43 -15.42 -31.48
C ARG A 19 2.90 -14.84 -30.15
N THR A 20 3.09 -13.52 -30.07
CA THR A 20 3.39 -12.86 -28.80
C THR A 20 2.27 -13.21 -27.82
N PRO A 21 2.58 -13.82 -26.67
CA PRO A 21 1.56 -14.12 -25.67
C PRO A 21 0.88 -12.81 -25.27
N GLU A 22 -0.45 -12.81 -25.36
CA GLU A 22 -1.26 -11.69 -24.92
C GLU A 22 -1.02 -11.47 -23.42
N PRO A 23 -0.70 -10.24 -22.97
CA PRO A 23 -0.49 -9.99 -21.56
C PRO A 23 -1.77 -10.34 -20.78
N PRO A 24 -1.65 -11.00 -19.62
CA PRO A 24 -2.82 -11.32 -18.82
C PRO A 24 -3.58 -10.04 -18.46
N PRO A 25 -4.92 -10.10 -18.32
CA PRO A 25 -5.70 -8.95 -17.89
C PRO A 25 -5.19 -8.44 -16.54
N PRO A 26 -5.26 -7.12 -16.30
CA PRO A 26 -4.86 -6.57 -15.00
C PRO A 26 -5.73 -7.17 -13.89
N PRO A 27 -5.19 -7.34 -12.68
CA PRO A 27 -5.98 -7.79 -11.54
C PRO A 27 -7.14 -6.81 -11.30
N PRO A 28 -8.30 -7.31 -10.83
CA PRO A 28 -9.43 -6.45 -10.50
C PRO A 28 -9.05 -5.42 -9.43
N GLU A 29 -9.64 -4.22 -9.52
CA GLU A 29 -9.46 -3.23 -8.46
C GLU A 29 -10.14 -3.70 -7.16
N PRO A 30 -9.56 -3.40 -5.99
CA PRO A 30 -10.20 -3.69 -4.72
C PRO A 30 -11.52 -2.92 -4.59
N THR A 31 -12.55 -3.61 -4.10
CA THR A 31 -13.82 -3.01 -3.68
C THR A 31 -13.61 -2.05 -2.50
N GLU A 32 -14.58 -1.17 -2.26
CA GLU A 32 -14.54 -0.25 -1.11
C GLU A 32 -14.43 -1.00 0.23
N GLN A 33 -15.16 -2.11 0.37
CA GLN A 33 -15.12 -2.92 1.59
C GLN A 33 -13.74 -3.54 1.82
N GLU A 34 -13.09 -4.05 0.77
CA GLU A 34 -11.72 -4.60 0.87
C GLU A 34 -10.70 -3.52 1.25
N ARG A 35 -10.85 -2.32 0.70
CA ARG A 35 -10.03 -1.15 1.06
C ARG A 35 -10.18 -0.78 2.54
N ILE A 36 -11.41 -0.76 3.05
CA ILE A 36 -11.68 -0.49 4.48
C ILE A 36 -11.03 -1.56 5.35
N VAL A 37 -11.19 -2.84 5.01
CA VAL A 37 -10.60 -3.95 5.78
C VAL A 37 -9.07 -3.86 5.81
N ALA A 38 -8.43 -3.56 4.67
CA ALA A 38 -6.98 -3.42 4.59
C ALA A 38 -6.48 -2.21 5.41
N GLU A 39 -7.20 -1.09 5.40
CA GLU A 39 -6.89 0.07 6.25
C GLU A 39 -7.03 -0.27 7.75
N CYS A 40 -8.04 -1.06 8.13
CA CYS A 40 -8.20 -1.51 9.51
C CYS A 40 -7.06 -2.43 9.98
N GLN A 41 -6.61 -3.36 9.13
CA GLN A 41 -5.44 -4.20 9.43
C GLN A 41 -4.17 -3.37 9.62
N LEU A 42 -4.00 -2.30 8.84
CA LEU A 42 -2.91 -1.35 9.03
C LEU A 42 -2.99 -0.64 10.39
N LEU A 43 -4.20 -0.28 10.84
CA LEU A 43 -4.43 0.37 12.13
C LEU A 43 -4.24 -0.60 13.31
N ASP A 44 -4.59 -1.88 13.17
CA ASP A 44 -4.29 -2.92 14.15
C ASP A 44 -2.76 -3.03 14.35
N LEU A 45 -2.00 -3.09 13.24
CA LEU A 45 -0.53 -3.10 13.30
C LEU A 45 0.03 -1.81 13.92
N ALA A 46 -0.62 -0.67 13.72
CA ALA A 46 -0.24 0.57 14.37
C ALA A 46 -0.47 0.51 15.88
N ALA A 47 -1.60 -0.02 16.33
CA ALA A 47 -1.93 -0.20 17.74
C ALA A 47 -0.93 -1.14 18.43
N GLU A 48 -0.54 -2.23 17.78
CA GLU A 48 0.49 -3.16 18.25
C GLU A 48 1.83 -2.45 18.46
N ARG A 49 2.27 -1.64 17.48
CA ARG A 49 3.52 -0.87 17.60
C ARG A 49 3.44 0.18 18.69
N MET A 50 2.34 0.92 18.79
CA MET A 50 2.14 1.90 19.86
C MET A 50 2.24 1.23 21.24
N THR A 51 1.57 0.09 21.42
CA THR A 51 1.62 -0.69 22.66
C THR A 51 3.03 -1.18 22.98
N ALA A 52 3.77 -1.65 21.96
CA ALA A 52 5.16 -2.08 22.12
C ALA A 52 6.12 -0.93 22.52
N HIS A 53 5.74 0.31 22.28
CA HIS A 53 6.45 1.52 22.68
C HIS A 53 5.84 2.20 23.93
N GLU A 54 4.95 1.52 24.65
CA GLU A 54 4.25 2.05 25.83
C GLU A 54 3.41 3.32 25.54
N ILE A 55 2.99 3.50 24.29
CA ILE A 55 2.15 4.61 23.85
C ILE A 55 0.68 4.19 23.94
N ALA A 56 -0.13 4.98 24.65
CA ALA A 56 -1.56 4.73 24.77
C ALA A 56 -2.27 4.82 23.41
N VAL A 57 -3.04 3.78 23.09
CA VAL A 57 -3.88 3.73 21.89
C VAL A 57 -5.13 4.59 22.11
N GLN A 58 -5.42 5.49 21.17
CA GLN A 58 -6.60 6.35 21.24
C GLN A 58 -7.87 5.54 20.92
N GLU A 59 -8.96 5.79 21.65
CA GLU A 59 -10.24 5.08 21.48
C GLU A 59 -10.77 5.15 20.04
N GLY A 60 -10.59 6.29 19.37
CA GLY A 60 -10.99 6.51 17.98
C GLY A 60 -10.07 5.90 16.92
N LEU A 61 -9.01 5.17 17.28
CA LEU A 61 -8.04 4.66 16.30
C LEU A 61 -8.72 3.79 15.22
N HIS A 62 -9.68 2.96 15.61
CA HIS A 62 -10.39 2.05 14.71
C HIS A 62 -11.77 2.56 14.30
N GLU A 63 -12.07 3.85 14.47
CA GLU A 63 -13.37 4.40 14.09
C GLU A 63 -13.69 4.11 12.60
N GLY A 64 -14.87 3.58 12.32
CA GLY A 64 -15.29 3.21 10.96
C GLY A 64 -14.78 1.85 10.48
N CYS A 65 -14.03 1.10 11.29
CA CYS A 65 -13.74 -0.30 11.02
C CYS A 65 -14.98 -1.19 11.21
N PRO A 66 -15.11 -2.30 10.45
CA PRO A 66 -16.25 -3.20 10.58
C PRO A 66 -16.43 -3.71 12.01
N GLY A 67 -17.64 -3.54 12.56
CA GLY A 67 -17.96 -3.97 13.93
C GLY A 67 -17.47 -3.03 15.04
N VAL A 68 -16.76 -1.94 14.72
CA VAL A 68 -16.28 -0.98 15.72
C VAL A 68 -17.31 0.14 15.91
N THR A 69 -17.78 0.31 17.15
CA THR A 69 -18.69 1.40 17.55
C THR A 69 -17.97 2.53 18.28
N ALA A 70 -16.72 2.31 18.71
CA ALA A 70 -15.88 3.29 19.36
C ALA A 70 -15.70 4.53 18.46
N ARG A 71 -15.69 5.69 19.08
CA ARG A 71 -15.55 7.00 18.42
C ARG A 71 -14.36 7.73 18.98
N ASP A 72 -13.83 8.68 18.22
CA ASP A 72 -12.86 9.61 18.76
C ASP A 72 -13.49 10.55 19.79
N THR A 73 -13.22 10.27 21.07
CA THR A 73 -13.72 11.03 22.22
C THR A 73 -12.73 12.11 22.68
N ARG A 74 -11.61 12.30 21.98
CA ARG A 74 -10.62 13.32 22.35
C ARG A 74 -11.23 14.73 22.30
N PRO A 75 -10.79 15.66 23.17
CA PRO A 75 -11.14 17.07 23.05
C PRO A 75 -10.91 17.62 21.65
N LEU A 76 -11.78 18.53 21.18
CA LEU A 76 -11.66 19.16 19.86
C LEU A 76 -10.28 19.81 19.62
N ALA A 77 -9.68 20.36 20.67
CA ALA A 77 -8.33 20.93 20.62
C ALA A 77 -7.29 19.88 20.20
N ASP A 78 -7.38 18.66 20.74
CA ASP A 78 -6.48 17.56 20.45
C ASP A 78 -6.71 17.00 19.04
N GLN A 79 -7.97 16.90 18.60
CA GLN A 79 -8.31 16.52 17.22
C GLN A 79 -7.75 17.55 16.21
N THR A 80 -7.88 18.84 16.51
CA THR A 80 -7.34 19.93 15.69
C THR A 80 -5.81 19.91 15.67
N ALA A 81 -5.18 19.62 16.82
CA ALA A 81 -3.73 19.45 16.90
C ALA A 81 -3.26 18.26 16.05
N ALA A 82 -3.93 17.11 16.14
CA ALA A 82 -3.64 15.93 15.33
C ALA A 82 -3.79 16.22 13.84
N LEU A 83 -4.83 16.96 13.43
CA LEU A 83 -5.00 17.41 12.04
C LEU A 83 -3.83 18.29 11.59
N ARG A 84 -3.42 19.28 12.40
CA ARG A 84 -2.29 20.15 12.07
C ARG A 84 -0.98 19.37 11.92
N ILE A 85 -0.72 18.43 12.83
CA ILE A 85 0.44 17.54 12.76
C ILE A 85 0.37 16.70 11.49
N ALA A 86 -0.78 16.07 11.22
CA ALA A 86 -0.97 15.25 10.04
C ALA A 86 -0.75 16.03 8.74
N SER A 87 -1.23 17.28 8.65
CA SER A 87 -1.01 18.17 7.50
C SER A 87 0.44 18.66 7.37
N GLY A 88 1.13 18.90 8.49
CA GLY A 88 2.52 19.35 8.52
C GLY A 88 3.56 18.23 8.39
N ALA A 89 3.17 16.97 8.57
CA ALA A 89 4.06 15.83 8.42
C ALA A 89 4.55 15.72 6.96
N GLY A 90 5.86 15.54 6.81
CA GLY A 90 6.44 15.17 5.53
C GLY A 90 5.86 13.86 5.03
N LEU A 91 5.86 13.65 3.71
CA LEU A 91 5.48 12.36 3.14
C LEU A 91 6.68 11.40 3.20
N PRO A 92 6.46 10.12 3.57
CA PRO A 92 7.50 9.10 3.49
C PRO A 92 7.96 8.85 2.05
N PRO A 93 9.21 8.39 1.84
CA PRO A 93 9.67 7.99 0.52
C PRO A 93 8.72 6.97 -0.12
N GLY A 94 8.35 7.20 -1.39
CA GLY A 94 7.45 6.31 -2.12
C GLY A 94 5.95 6.56 -1.89
N VAL A 95 5.57 7.51 -1.03
CA VAL A 95 4.17 7.96 -0.88
C VAL A 95 3.93 9.15 -1.81
N PRO A 96 3.16 9.00 -2.91
CA PRO A 96 2.87 10.10 -3.82
C PRO A 96 1.89 11.11 -3.19
N ALA A 97 2.17 12.40 -3.41
CA ALA A 97 1.25 13.47 -3.05
C ALA A 97 -0.02 13.44 -3.92
N GLY A 98 -1.14 13.86 -3.35
CA GLY A 98 -2.48 13.90 -3.96
C GLY A 98 -3.17 12.55 -4.09
N GLY A 99 -2.54 11.46 -3.64
CA GLY A 99 -3.03 10.09 -3.82
C GLY A 99 -3.66 9.47 -2.57
N ARG A 100 -4.24 8.28 -2.74
CA ARG A 100 -4.78 7.46 -1.64
C ARG A 100 -3.74 7.16 -0.57
N ALA A 101 -2.49 6.94 -0.95
CA ALA A 101 -1.41 6.69 0.00
C ALA A 101 -1.15 7.86 0.96
N GLU A 102 -1.19 9.09 0.47
CA GLU A 102 -1.12 10.27 1.33
C GLU A 102 -2.32 10.34 2.28
N VAL A 103 -3.54 10.08 1.78
CA VAL A 103 -4.75 10.11 2.61
C VAL A 103 -4.65 9.10 3.75
N VAL A 104 -4.27 7.85 3.48
CA VAL A 104 -4.12 6.81 4.50
C VAL A 104 -3.01 7.17 5.49
N PHE A 105 -1.86 7.67 5.01
CA PHE A 105 -0.76 8.11 5.86
C PHE A 105 -1.17 9.23 6.82
N ARG A 106 -1.79 10.29 6.31
CA ARG A 106 -2.28 11.40 7.15
C ARG A 106 -3.38 10.95 8.09
N ARG A 107 -4.25 10.04 7.65
CA ARG A 107 -5.34 9.52 8.46
C ARG A 107 -4.81 8.76 9.69
N MET A 108 -3.77 7.94 9.55
CA MET A 108 -3.11 7.32 10.71
C MET A 108 -2.76 8.37 11.77
N ILE A 109 -2.12 9.47 11.35
CA ILE A 109 -1.71 10.56 12.26
C ILE A 109 -2.93 11.25 12.89
N THR A 110 -3.95 11.58 12.08
CA THR A 110 -5.18 12.19 12.63
C THR A 110 -5.88 11.30 13.64
N ARG A 111 -5.78 9.97 13.50
CA ARG A 111 -6.33 8.97 14.43
C ARG A 111 -5.43 8.70 15.65
N GLY A 112 -4.34 9.45 15.80
CA GLY A 112 -3.49 9.41 16.98
C GLY A 112 -2.26 8.50 16.86
N VAL A 113 -1.96 7.96 15.67
CA VAL A 113 -0.69 7.26 15.45
C VAL A 113 0.44 8.29 15.42
N PRO A 114 1.50 8.16 16.24
CA PRO A 114 2.68 9.03 16.17
C PRO A 114 3.31 9.04 14.78
N VAL A 115 3.86 10.18 14.37
CA VAL A 115 4.40 10.38 13.01
C VAL A 115 5.48 9.36 12.68
N GLU A 116 6.35 9.06 13.65
CA GLU A 116 7.45 8.11 13.51
C GLU A 116 6.95 6.69 13.26
N ILE A 117 5.88 6.27 13.97
CA ILE A 117 5.24 4.98 13.75
C ILE A 117 4.57 4.97 12.37
N ALA A 118 3.82 6.01 12.02
CA ALA A 118 3.19 6.13 10.70
C ALA A 118 4.22 6.06 9.55
N TYR A 119 5.38 6.71 9.70
CA TYR A 119 6.49 6.66 8.74
C TYR A 119 7.08 5.25 8.60
N SER A 120 7.22 4.54 9.71
CA SER A 120 7.71 3.16 9.70
C SER A 120 6.70 2.19 9.06
N LEU A 121 5.40 2.44 9.25
CA LEU A 121 4.33 1.63 8.68
C LEU A 121 4.18 1.87 7.18
N ALA A 122 4.39 3.09 6.70
CA ALA A 122 4.33 3.43 5.28
C ALA A 122 5.29 2.61 4.39
N GLN A 123 6.31 2.00 4.99
CA GLN A 123 7.31 1.16 4.31
C GLN A 123 6.95 -0.33 4.33
N THR A 124 5.83 -0.71 4.96
CA THR A 124 5.42 -2.12 5.13
C THR A 124 4.57 -2.62 3.97
N PRO A 125 4.53 -3.96 3.74
CA PRO A 125 3.57 -4.55 2.80
C PRO A 125 2.12 -4.26 3.17
N VAL A 126 1.77 -4.24 4.46
CA VAL A 126 0.40 -3.97 4.94
C VAL A 126 -0.06 -2.57 4.52
N PHE A 127 0.80 -1.57 4.61
CA PHE A 127 0.48 -0.23 4.10
C PHE A 127 0.30 -0.24 2.58
N ARG A 128 1.16 -0.96 1.85
CA ARG A 128 1.02 -1.10 0.39
C ARG A 128 -0.33 -1.66 0.01
N ASP A 129 -0.82 -2.66 0.75
CA ASP A 129 -2.13 -3.27 0.51
C ASP A 129 -3.28 -2.31 0.85
N ALA A 130 -3.17 -1.54 1.95
CA ALA A 130 -4.16 -0.56 2.36
C ALA A 130 -4.36 0.60 1.35
N VAL A 131 -3.34 0.92 0.56
CA VAL A 131 -3.35 2.06 -0.38
C VAL A 131 -3.63 1.69 -1.83
N ARG A 132 -3.87 0.41 -2.12
CA ARG A 132 -4.43 -0.04 -3.40
C ARG A 132 -5.87 0.46 -3.57
#